data_AF-A0A8A2VHE6-F1
#
_entry.id   AF-A0A8A2VHE6-F1
#
_cell.length_a   1.000
_cell.length_b   1.000
_cell.length_c   1.000
_cell.angle_alpha   90.00
_cell.angle_beta   90.00
_cell.angle_gamma   90.00
#
_symmetry.space_group_name_H-M   'P 1'
#
loop_
_entity.id
_entity.type
_entity.pdbx_description
1 polymer ?
#
loop_
_entity_poly.entity_id
_entity_poly.type
_entity_poly.pdbx_seq_one_letter_code
_entity_poly.pdbx_strand_id
1 'polypeptide(L)'
;MSDDVSVVRDEIEAYADGTVARVRVLAVPESETFPNGIKYAFHYGEAGAEDPIIRFDNHHGIHEFHLGSKTLETDYPGLQVLYRTWRAALPFDKRADW
;
A
#
# COMPACT_ATOMS: atom_id res chain seq x y z
N MET A 1 24.99 4.49 8.76
CA MET A 1 23.67 4.28 8.15
C MET A 1 22.76 5.31 8.78
N SER A 2 22.06 6.16 8.03
CA SER A 2 21.14 7.11 8.64
C SER A 2 19.92 6.33 9.15
N ASP A 3 19.50 6.57 10.39
CA ASP A 3 18.24 6.05 10.95
C ASP A 3 17.01 6.80 10.38
N ASP A 4 17.22 7.69 9.42
CA ASP A 4 16.19 8.55 8.88
C ASP A 4 15.22 7.78 7.98
N VAL A 5 13.94 7.88 8.33
CA VAL A 5 12.83 7.52 7.46
C VAL A 5 12.50 8.71 6.57
N SER A 6 12.43 8.48 5.26
CA SER A 6 12.03 9.51 4.29
C SER A 6 10.78 9.11 3.53
N VAL A 7 9.91 10.09 3.25
CA VAL A 7 8.71 9.87 2.44
C VAL A 7 9.11 9.94 0.97
N VAL A 8 8.90 8.84 0.25
CA VAL A 8 9.11 8.75 -1.20
C VAL A 8 7.83 9.14 -1.94
N ARG A 9 6.67 8.69 -1.44
CA ARG A 9 5.34 9.01 -1.96
C ARG A 9 4.32 8.95 -0.80
N ASP A 10 3.45 9.94 -0.69
CA ASP A 10 2.27 9.88 0.19
C ASP A 10 1.14 10.67 -0.49
N GLU A 11 0.20 9.94 -1.04
CA GLU A 11 -0.97 10.47 -1.75
C GLU A 11 -2.22 9.84 -1.16
N ILE A 12 -3.27 10.64 -1.08
CA ILE A 12 -4.57 10.24 -0.53
C ILE A 12 -5.68 10.88 -1.35
N GLU A 13 -6.71 10.11 -1.63
CA GLU A 13 -7.95 10.57 -2.24
C GLU A 13 -9.11 10.02 -1.45
N ALA A 14 -9.99 10.91 -1.00
CA ALA A 14 -11.24 10.57 -0.36
C ALA A 14 -12.38 10.72 -1.36
N TYR A 15 -13.16 9.68 -1.55
CA TYR A 15 -14.28 9.66 -2.48
C TYR A 15 -15.59 10.03 -1.77
N ALA A 16 -16.56 10.55 -2.53
CA ALA A 16 -17.86 10.98 -1.99
C ALA A 16 -18.68 9.85 -1.34
N ASP A 17 -18.37 8.60 -1.65
CA ASP A 17 -19.03 7.42 -1.06
C ASP A 17 -18.38 6.92 0.24
N GLY A 18 -17.44 7.70 0.80
CA GLY A 18 -16.77 7.38 2.06
C GLY A 18 -15.60 6.42 1.90
N THR A 19 -15.30 5.95 0.69
CA THR A 19 -14.07 5.18 0.45
C THR A 19 -12.84 6.08 0.33
N VAL A 20 -11.67 5.55 0.67
CA VAL A 20 -10.38 6.24 0.60
C VAL A 20 -9.39 5.36 -0.15
N ALA A 21 -8.66 5.96 -1.08
CA ALA A 21 -7.45 5.38 -1.64
C ALA A 21 -6.24 6.06 -1.00
N ARG A 22 -5.17 5.30 -0.72
CA ARG A 22 -3.91 5.85 -0.23
C ARG A 22 -2.73 5.09 -0.81
N VAL A 23 -1.74 5.85 -1.28
CA VAL A 23 -0.46 5.34 -1.76
C VAL A 23 0.61 5.90 -0.86
N ARG A 24 1.27 5.05 -0.07
CA ARG A 24 2.38 5.46 0.77
C ARG A 24 3.60 4.60 0.51
N VAL A 25 4.74 5.24 0.26
CA VAL A 25 6.05 4.62 0.10
C VAL A 25 7.06 5.41 0.92
N LEU A 26 7.81 4.69 1.75
CA LEU A 26 8.85 5.21 2.61
C LEU A 26 10.16 4.52 2.27
N ALA A 27 11.24 5.30 2.22
CA ALA A 27 12.58 4.77 2.40
C ALA A 27 12.83 4.68 3.91
N VAL A 28 13.19 3.48 4.37
CA VAL A 28 13.48 3.15 5.77
C VAL A 28 14.89 2.57 5.85
N PRO A 29 15.55 2.60 7.01
CA PRO A 29 16.83 1.91 7.18
C PRO A 29 16.71 0.42 6.83
N GLU A 30 17.71 -0.10 6.10
CA GLU A 30 17.81 -1.53 5.82
C GLU A 30 17.92 -2.32 7.13
N SER A 31 17.11 -3.37 7.24
CA SER A 31 17.03 -4.22 8.43
C SER A 31 16.58 -5.63 8.05
N GLU A 32 16.61 -6.58 8.99
CA GLU A 32 16.05 -7.91 8.78
C GLU A 32 14.56 -7.86 8.40
N THR A 33 13.82 -6.88 8.91
CA THR A 33 12.41 -6.66 8.58
C THR A 33 12.24 -5.97 7.22
N PHE A 34 13.12 -5.05 6.86
CA PHE A 34 13.06 -4.31 5.59
C PHE A 34 14.40 -4.43 4.84
N PRO A 35 14.71 -5.59 4.23
CA PRO A 35 16.01 -5.85 3.65
C PRO A 35 16.34 -4.92 2.47
N ASN A 36 15.31 -4.37 1.82
CA ASN A 36 15.45 -3.44 0.70
C ASN A 36 15.31 -1.97 1.11
N GLY A 37 15.21 -1.67 2.41
CA GLY A 37 15.04 -0.31 2.91
C GLY A 37 13.76 0.38 2.43
N ILE A 38 12.70 -0.39 2.12
CA ILE A 38 11.43 0.13 1.61
C ILE A 38 10.27 -0.37 2.45
N LYS A 39 9.41 0.56 2.87
CA LYS A 39 8.11 0.27 3.47
C LYS A 39 7.01 0.89 2.62
N TYR A 40 5.96 0.14 2.29
CA TYR A 40 4.87 0.65 1.46
C TYR A 40 3.49 0.19 1.95
N ALA A 41 2.46 0.94 1.53
CA ALA A 41 1.07 0.57 1.65
C ALA A 41 0.27 1.19 0.49
N PHE A 42 -0.34 0.34 -0.33
CA PHE A 42 -1.31 0.71 -1.36
C PHE A 42 -2.68 0.25 -0.87
N HIS A 43 -3.46 1.17 -0.32
CA HIS A 43 -4.68 0.88 0.42
C HIS A 43 -5.90 1.42 -0.31
N TYR A 44 -6.96 0.63 -0.36
CA TYR A 44 -8.29 1.08 -0.72
C TYR A 44 -9.32 0.44 0.23
N GLY A 45 -10.20 1.25 0.81
CA GLY A 45 -11.19 0.79 1.80
C GLY A 45 -12.15 1.89 2.24
N GLU A 46 -13.11 1.56 3.09
CA GLU A 46 -13.96 2.56 3.75
C GLU A 46 -13.16 3.34 4.80
N ALA A 47 -13.37 4.66 4.87
CA ALA A 47 -12.66 5.50 5.84
C ALA A 47 -12.99 5.08 7.27
N GLY A 48 -11.96 4.69 8.04
CA GLY A 48 -12.09 4.27 9.44
C GLY A 48 -12.53 2.82 9.64
N ALA A 49 -12.73 2.05 8.57
CA ALA A 49 -12.97 0.62 8.68
C ALA A 49 -11.69 -0.12 9.16
N GLU A 50 -11.90 -1.22 9.87
CA GLU A 50 -10.83 -2.10 10.34
C GLU A 50 -10.16 -2.82 9.15
N ASP A 51 -10.98 -3.39 8.28
CA ASP A 51 -10.52 -4.16 7.13
C ASP A 51 -10.48 -3.31 5.85
N PRO A 52 -9.42 -3.41 5.02
CA PRO A 52 -9.41 -2.80 3.70
C PRO A 52 -10.34 -3.55 2.75
N ILE A 53 -10.84 -2.87 1.71
CA ILE A 53 -11.40 -3.57 0.55
C ILE A 53 -10.26 -4.31 -0.16
N ILE A 54 -9.16 -3.61 -0.42
CA ILE A 54 -7.93 -4.19 -0.98
C ILE A 54 -6.71 -3.43 -0.47
N ARG A 55 -5.66 -4.13 -0.05
CA ARG A 55 -4.39 -3.50 0.30
C ARG A 55 -3.19 -4.38 -0.08
N PHE A 56 -2.15 -3.77 -0.63
CA PHE A 56 -0.82 -4.36 -0.68
C PHE A 56 0.08 -3.58 0.26
N ASP A 57 0.79 -4.26 1.17
CA ASP A 57 1.74 -3.61 2.06
C ASP A 57 2.84 -4.59 2.49
N ASN A 58 3.82 -4.08 3.23
CA ASN A 58 4.81 -4.91 3.90
C ASN A 58 4.98 -4.53 5.38
N HIS A 59 3.88 -4.23 6.08
CA HIS A 59 3.94 -3.64 7.41
C HIS A 59 4.78 -4.46 8.41
N HIS A 60 4.75 -5.78 8.28
CA HIS A 60 5.45 -6.76 9.11
C HIS A 60 6.76 -7.27 8.50
N GLY A 61 7.24 -6.65 7.42
CA GLY A 61 8.46 -7.06 6.70
C GLY A 61 8.26 -8.16 5.65
N ILE A 62 7.17 -8.93 5.75
CA ILE A 62 6.69 -9.79 4.66
C ILE A 62 5.76 -9.01 3.73
N HIS A 63 5.71 -9.39 2.46
CA HIS A 63 4.83 -8.75 1.48
C HIS A 63 3.44 -9.39 1.54
N GLU A 64 2.44 -8.57 1.82
CA GLU A 64 1.07 -9.02 2.07
C GLU A 64 0.08 -8.43 1.07
N PHE A 65 -0.91 -9.25 0.74
CA PHE A 65 -2.12 -8.89 0.04
C PHE A 65 -3.32 -9.07 0.97
N HIS A 66 -4.03 -7.99 1.23
CA HIS A 66 -5.25 -7.94 2.04
C HIS A 66 -6.47 -7.78 1.13
N LEU A 67 -7.50 -8.57 1.37
CA LEU A 67 -8.78 -8.54 0.67
C LEU A 67 -9.92 -8.75 1.67
N GLY A 68 -10.54 -7.66 2.13
CA GLY A 68 -11.38 -7.70 3.32
C GLY A 68 -10.58 -8.15 4.53
N SER A 69 -11.17 -9.04 5.33
CA SER A 69 -10.55 -9.65 6.52
C SER A 69 -9.51 -10.75 6.23
N LYS A 70 -9.23 -11.03 4.94
CA LYS A 70 -8.24 -12.04 4.56
C LYS A 70 -6.90 -11.38 4.28
N THR A 71 -5.85 -11.94 4.86
CA THR A 71 -4.46 -11.59 4.58
C THR A 71 -3.74 -12.80 3.99
N LEU A 72 -3.02 -12.58 2.90
CA LEU A 72 -2.23 -13.58 2.19
C LEU A 72 -0.82 -13.04 1.99
N GLU A 73 0.19 -13.89 2.11
CA GLU A 73 1.53 -13.53 1.62
C GLU A 73 1.51 -13.48 0.09
N THR A 74 2.28 -12.56 -0.50
CA THR A 74 2.36 -12.37 -1.95
C THR A 74 3.79 -12.11 -2.40
N ASP A 75 4.08 -12.46 -3.65
CA ASP A 75 5.38 -12.15 -4.25
C ASP A 75 5.61 -10.64 -4.33
N TYR A 76 6.87 -10.22 -4.35
CA TYR A 76 7.27 -8.84 -4.56
C TYR A 76 7.93 -8.65 -5.93
N PRO A 77 7.14 -8.45 -7.01
CA PRO A 77 7.65 -8.14 -8.34
C PRO A 77 8.16 -6.68 -8.46
N GLY A 78 8.12 -5.91 -7.37
CA GLY A 78 8.49 -4.50 -7.31
C GLY A 78 7.30 -3.55 -7.18
N LEU A 79 7.55 -2.36 -6.61
CA LEU A 79 6.51 -1.36 -6.29
C LEU A 79 5.65 -0.97 -7.50
N GLN A 80 6.24 -0.81 -8.68
CA GLN A 80 5.50 -0.36 -9.86
C GLN A 80 4.49 -1.41 -10.32
N VAL A 81 4.84 -2.69 -10.26
CA VAL A 81 3.93 -3.79 -10.61
C VAL A 81 2.81 -3.87 -9.58
N LEU A 82 3.14 -3.86 -8.29
CA LEU A 82 2.14 -3.88 -7.22
C LEU A 82 1.18 -2.67 -7.26
N TYR A 83 1.71 -1.47 -7.52
CA TYR A 83 0.90 -0.26 -7.67
C TYR A 83 -0.08 -0.36 -8.84
N ARG A 84 0.38 -0.87 -10.01
CA ARG A 84 -0.48 -1.08 -11.18
C ARG A 84 -1.55 -2.13 -10.91
N THR A 85 -1.18 -3.24 -10.25
CA THR A 85 -2.12 -4.29 -9.84
C THR A 85 -3.18 -3.76 -8.90
N TRP A 86 -2.78 -3.03 -7.85
CA TRP A 86 -3.69 -2.38 -6.92
C TRP A 86 -4.62 -1.40 -7.65
N ARG A 87 -4.09 -0.47 -8.44
CA ARG A 87 -4.89 0.51 -9.20
C ARG A 87 -5.87 -0.17 -10.15
N ALA A 88 -5.47 -1.26 -10.81
CA ALA A 88 -6.35 -2.01 -11.71
C ALA A 88 -7.49 -2.74 -10.96
N ALA A 89 -7.34 -2.99 -9.66
CA ALA A 89 -8.38 -3.62 -8.83
C ALA A 89 -9.38 -2.62 -8.24
N LEU A 90 -9.10 -1.31 -8.27
CA LEU A 90 -10.06 -0.28 -7.85
C LEU A 90 -11.28 -0.25 -8.78
N PRO A 91 -12.45 0.19 -8.28
CA PRO A 91 -13.60 0.55 -9.11
C PRO A 91 -13.17 1.51 -10.23
N PHE A 92 -13.74 1.35 -11.42
CA PHE A 92 -13.26 2.03 -12.63
C PHE A 92 -13.24 3.56 -12.50
N ASP A 93 -14.28 4.12 -11.89
CA ASP A 93 -14.46 5.54 -11.57
C ASP A 93 -13.49 6.07 -10.51
N LYS A 94 -12.82 5.18 -9.78
CA LYS A 94 -11.84 5.49 -8.71
C LYS A 94 -10.41 5.25 -9.14
N ARG A 95 -10.16 4.85 -10.39
CA ARG A 95 -8.82 4.71 -10.94
C ARG A 95 -8.27 6.06 -11.40
N ALA A 96 -8.29 7.05 -10.52
CA ALA A 96 -7.76 8.36 -10.84
C ALA A 96 -6.30 8.25 -11.32
N ASP A 97 -5.88 9.21 -12.15
CA ASP A 97 -4.48 9.34 -12.57
C ASP A 97 -3.72 10.07 -11.46
N TRP A 98 -2.93 9.29 -10.71
CA TRP A 98 -2.10 9.76 -9.59
C TRP A 98 -0.63 9.66 -9.96
#